data_AF-A0A2U2PH91-F1
#
_entry.id   AF-A0A2U2PH91-F1
#
_cell.length_a   1.000
_cell.length_b   1.000
_cell.length_c   1.000
_cell.angle_alpha   90.00
_cell.angle_beta   90.00
_cell.angle_gamma   90.00
#
_symmetry.space_group_name_H-M   'P 1'
#
loop_
_entity.id
_entity.type
_entity.pdbx_description
1 polymer ?
#
loop_
_entity_poly.entity_id
_entity_poly.type
_entity_poly.pdbx_seq_one_letter_code
_entity_poly.pdbx_strand_id
1 'polypeptide(L)'
;MRSRTSKFEFDITNDCKIFLSQPDYYQKKVKFDTQHSYDQAFASLIDRISIVIHPFTSAPMSNTHEANTLVIQEIGPFKEFEHIIHRGNLRLAKGLAVITVEFQGDYTYTENLRTSEETDIEKMMNWDMDFEDMRRKMISLVSDICSFFLLGLHITYPTHNNSHESFKPQSSGLLSFSGNGEYIMDEHSDIFSYPLLIEEDRLPALTAVLPQIAQVWHKNIWSFYRFLKGVRSDYITIDNFLDLMFTLESFYDNNTSTEIMKLVSSVIVAENKADAKKIQELLNYCFRVRNEVAHGGTNYRLYDYVPKKQSEPQDKLLIIKLYWGLKNLNIQLIYHGILKILNDKNPTPASSIRFGISDISDKCFI
;
A
#
# COMPACT_ATOMS: atom_id res chain seq x y z
N MET A 1 -24.62 2.72 -19.02
CA MET A 1 -24.37 1.34 -18.55
C MET A 1 -24.36 1.37 -17.04
N ARG A 2 -25.24 0.62 -16.37
CA ARG A 2 -25.13 0.41 -14.92
C ARG A 2 -23.99 -0.59 -14.71
N SER A 3 -22.87 -0.15 -14.13
CA SER A 3 -21.77 -1.06 -13.76
C SER A 3 -22.36 -2.09 -12.79
N ARG A 4 -22.34 -3.37 -13.17
CA ARG A 4 -22.53 -4.45 -12.19
C ARG A 4 -21.32 -4.40 -11.28
N THR A 5 -21.52 -4.09 -10.02
CA THR A 5 -20.50 -4.14 -8.98
C THR A 5 -20.46 -5.57 -8.46
N SER A 6 -19.81 -6.45 -9.22
CA SER A 6 -19.59 -7.84 -8.84
C SER A 6 -18.71 -7.91 -7.59
N LYS A 7 -19.04 -8.80 -6.64
CA LYS A 7 -18.14 -9.16 -5.54
C LYS A 7 -16.91 -9.83 -6.14
N PHE A 8 -15.72 -9.46 -5.67
CA PHE A 8 -14.47 -10.09 -6.10
C PHE A 8 -13.86 -10.87 -4.94
N GLU A 9 -13.49 -12.12 -5.18
CA GLU A 9 -12.90 -13.01 -4.18
C GLU A 9 -11.54 -13.49 -4.69
N PHE A 10 -10.52 -13.41 -3.84
CA PHE A 10 -9.16 -13.81 -4.13
C PHE A 10 -8.67 -14.73 -3.02
N ASP A 11 -8.20 -15.91 -3.39
CA ASP A 11 -7.41 -16.75 -2.48
C ASP A 11 -5.93 -16.51 -2.81
N ILE A 12 -5.23 -15.82 -1.91
CA ILE A 12 -3.81 -15.45 -2.09
C ILE A 12 -2.89 -16.30 -1.21
N THR A 13 -3.40 -17.41 -0.66
CA THR A 13 -2.66 -18.29 0.25
C THR A 13 -1.34 -18.75 -0.37
N ASN A 14 -1.38 -19.19 -1.63
CA ASN A 14 -0.19 -19.67 -2.34
C ASN A 14 0.81 -18.55 -2.60
N ASP A 15 0.35 -17.36 -2.99
CA ASP A 15 1.21 -16.20 -3.20
C ASP A 15 1.93 -15.80 -1.92
N CYS A 16 1.21 -15.76 -0.79
CA CYS A 16 1.81 -15.48 0.51
C CYS A 16 2.81 -16.55 0.94
N LYS A 17 2.51 -17.83 0.71
CA LYS A 17 3.43 -18.95 1.02
C LYS A 17 4.77 -18.83 0.28
N ILE A 18 4.81 -18.23 -0.91
CA ILE A 18 6.06 -18.02 -1.66
C ILE A 18 7.06 -17.20 -0.83
N PHE A 19 6.63 -16.08 -0.23
CA PHE A 19 7.55 -15.23 0.54
C PHE A 19 7.64 -15.62 2.02
N LEU A 20 6.58 -16.14 2.63
CA LEU A 20 6.60 -16.62 4.01
C LEU A 20 7.53 -17.83 4.18
N SER A 21 7.73 -18.65 3.14
CA SER A 21 8.67 -19.77 3.20
C SER A 21 10.14 -19.36 3.11
N GLN A 22 10.45 -18.09 2.80
CA GLN A 22 11.83 -17.62 2.62
C GLN A 22 12.44 -17.19 3.96
N PRO A 23 13.59 -17.75 4.39
CA PRO A 23 14.24 -17.35 5.64
C PRO A 23 14.58 -15.85 5.71
N ASP A 24 14.97 -15.27 4.57
CA ASP A 24 15.34 -13.86 4.44
C ASP A 24 14.17 -12.91 4.73
N TYR A 25 12.93 -13.37 4.54
CA TYR A 25 11.72 -12.59 4.84
C TYR A 25 11.68 -12.15 6.30
N TYR A 26 12.04 -13.05 7.22
CA TYR A 26 12.04 -12.78 8.67
C TYR A 26 13.21 -11.90 9.12
N GLN A 27 14.21 -11.72 8.26
CA GLN A 27 15.37 -10.86 8.50
C GLN A 27 15.23 -9.48 7.85
N LYS A 28 14.07 -9.19 7.22
CA LYS A 28 13.82 -7.90 6.60
C LYS A 28 13.93 -6.76 7.62
N LYS A 29 14.77 -5.78 7.29
CA LYS A 29 14.94 -4.52 8.02
C LYS A 29 13.86 -3.50 7.63
N VAL A 30 13.34 -3.65 6.41
CA VAL A 30 12.32 -2.76 5.86
C VAL A 30 10.96 -3.43 6.06
N LYS A 31 10.28 -3.06 7.15
CA LYS A 31 8.93 -3.53 7.51
C LYS A 31 7.89 -2.42 7.31
N PHE A 32 6.68 -2.79 6.91
CA PHE A 32 5.54 -1.88 6.72
C PHE A 32 4.75 -1.73 8.02
N ASP A 33 4.62 -0.48 8.50
CA ASP A 33 3.86 0.04 9.66
C ASP A 33 4.04 -0.64 11.04
N THR A 34 4.24 -1.95 11.12
CA THR A 34 4.31 -2.71 12.36
C THR A 34 5.72 -3.30 12.53
N GLN A 35 6.26 -3.17 13.73
CA GLN A 35 7.66 -3.50 14.02
C GLN A 35 7.84 -4.88 14.65
N HIS A 36 6.74 -5.57 14.99
CA HIS A 36 6.83 -6.86 15.64
C HIS A 36 7.43 -7.91 14.71
N SER A 37 8.37 -8.67 15.23
CA SER A 37 8.95 -9.81 14.52
C SER A 37 8.09 -11.02 14.81
N TYR A 38 7.61 -11.65 13.76
CA TYR A 38 7.09 -13.01 13.82
C TYR A 38 8.07 -13.95 13.13
N ASP A 39 7.90 -15.24 13.36
CA ASP A 39 8.82 -16.28 12.90
C ASP A 39 8.13 -17.25 11.94
N GLN A 40 8.94 -18.18 11.41
CA GLN A 40 8.48 -19.20 10.49
C GLN A 40 7.52 -20.19 11.15
N ALA A 41 7.64 -20.42 12.46
CA ALA A 41 6.73 -21.31 13.18
C ALA A 41 5.32 -20.71 13.22
N PHE A 42 5.20 -19.42 13.56
CA PHE A 42 3.93 -18.71 13.52
C PHE A 42 3.32 -18.69 12.12
N ALA A 43 4.11 -18.39 11.09
CA ALA A 43 3.62 -18.38 9.71
C ALA A 43 3.20 -19.77 9.20
N SER A 44 3.79 -20.85 9.74
CA SER A 44 3.42 -22.22 9.38
C SER A 44 2.02 -22.62 9.85
N LEU A 45 1.44 -21.88 10.80
CA LEU A 45 0.09 -22.10 11.31
C LEU A 45 -0.98 -21.50 10.40
N ILE A 46 -0.61 -20.72 9.38
CA ILE A 46 -1.56 -20.10 8.47
C ILE A 46 -2.13 -21.17 7.52
N ASP A 47 -3.43 -21.41 7.63
CA ASP A 47 -4.14 -22.34 6.75
C ASP A 47 -4.52 -21.65 5.44
N ARG A 48 -5.17 -20.48 5.56
CA ARG A 48 -5.75 -19.75 4.43
C ARG A 48 -5.63 -18.23 4.59
N ILE A 49 -5.42 -17.56 3.46
CA ILE A 49 -5.50 -16.10 3.34
C ILE A 49 -6.43 -15.78 2.16
N SER A 50 -7.56 -15.16 2.45
CA SER A 50 -8.53 -14.74 1.43
C SER A 50 -8.83 -13.26 1.52
N ILE A 51 -9.03 -12.63 0.36
CA ILE A 51 -9.41 -11.24 0.22
C ILE A 51 -10.72 -11.16 -0.54
N VAL A 52 -11.67 -10.42 0.02
CA VAL A 52 -12.98 -10.21 -0.57
C VAL A 52 -13.23 -8.72 -0.73
N ILE A 53 -13.48 -8.28 -1.96
CA ILE A 53 -13.78 -6.88 -2.27
C ILE A 53 -15.28 -6.76 -2.57
N HIS A 54 -15.94 -5.96 -1.75
CA HIS A 54 -17.35 -5.60 -1.83
C HIS A 54 -17.49 -4.17 -2.37
N PRO A 55 -17.62 -3.99 -3.70
CA PRO A 55 -17.89 -2.69 -4.27
C PRO A 55 -19.29 -2.20 -3.89
N PHE A 56 -19.40 -0.91 -3.54
CA PHE A 56 -20.67 -0.24 -3.26
C PHE A 56 -21.24 0.45 -4.49
N THR A 57 -22.53 0.77 -4.42
CA THR A 57 -23.22 1.51 -5.48
C THR A 57 -22.89 3.00 -5.44
N SER A 58 -23.45 3.80 -6.36
CA SER A 58 -23.28 5.26 -6.38
C SER A 58 -24.21 6.02 -5.43
N ALA A 59 -24.87 5.34 -4.47
CA ALA A 59 -25.87 5.93 -3.59
C ALA A 59 -25.35 6.06 -2.13
N PRO A 60 -24.87 7.24 -1.68
CA PRO A 60 -24.12 7.39 -0.42
C PRO A 60 -24.85 6.89 0.85
N MET A 61 -26.17 7.11 0.94
CA MET A 61 -26.97 6.63 2.08
C MET A 61 -27.17 5.10 2.05
N SER A 62 -27.24 4.49 0.86
CA SER A 62 -27.29 3.03 0.69
C SER A 62 -25.95 2.41 1.08
N ASN A 63 -24.84 3.00 0.62
CA ASN A 63 -23.49 2.52 0.87
C ASN A 63 -23.15 2.48 2.36
N THR A 64 -23.62 3.46 3.14
CA THR A 64 -23.41 3.45 4.59
C THR A 64 -24.13 2.25 5.20
N HIS A 65 -25.41 2.03 4.89
CA HIS A 65 -26.14 0.87 5.40
C HIS A 65 -25.56 -0.47 4.92
N GLU A 66 -25.13 -0.55 3.66
CA GLU A 66 -24.45 -1.72 3.08
C GLU A 66 -23.13 -2.01 3.79
N ALA A 67 -22.31 -0.99 4.07
CA ALA A 67 -21.07 -1.12 4.84
C ALA A 67 -21.34 -1.68 6.24
N ASN A 68 -22.32 -1.11 6.96
CA ASN A 68 -22.71 -1.60 8.29
C ASN A 68 -23.14 -3.06 8.23
N THR A 69 -23.94 -3.41 7.22
CA THR A 69 -24.46 -4.77 7.05
C THR A 69 -23.32 -5.75 6.80
N LEU A 70 -22.37 -5.40 5.95
CA LEU A 70 -21.19 -6.24 5.68
C LEU A 70 -20.31 -6.39 6.91
N VAL A 71 -20.01 -5.30 7.63
CA VAL A 71 -19.21 -5.37 8.86
C VAL A 71 -19.88 -6.30 9.89
N ILE A 72 -21.21 -6.18 10.06
CA ILE A 72 -21.97 -7.07 10.96
C ILE A 72 -21.97 -8.52 10.47
N GLN A 73 -22.03 -8.76 9.15
CA GLN A 73 -21.98 -10.10 8.59
C GLN A 73 -20.62 -10.78 8.81
N GLU A 74 -19.53 -10.05 8.62
CA GLU A 74 -18.17 -10.59 8.66
C GLU A 74 -17.64 -10.72 10.10
N ILE A 75 -18.01 -9.79 10.98
CA ILE A 75 -17.44 -9.72 12.33
C ILE A 75 -18.46 -10.14 13.39
N GLY A 76 -19.75 -9.86 13.17
CA GLY A 76 -20.86 -10.08 14.12
C GLY A 76 -21.51 -8.76 14.61
N PRO A 77 -22.61 -8.80 15.37
CA PRO A 77 -23.29 -7.60 15.89
C PRO A 77 -22.60 -7.05 17.14
N PHE A 78 -21.99 -5.85 17.06
CA PHE A 78 -21.32 -5.22 18.20
C PHE A 78 -21.76 -3.78 18.44
N LYS A 79 -22.38 -3.54 19.60
CA LYS A 79 -22.87 -2.21 20.01
C LYS A 79 -21.74 -1.18 20.17
N GLU A 80 -20.55 -1.64 20.54
CA GLU A 80 -19.38 -0.78 20.77
C GLU A 80 -18.82 -0.20 19.46
N PHE A 81 -18.99 -0.86 18.31
CA PHE A 81 -18.44 -0.41 17.02
C PHE A 81 -19.44 0.38 16.15
N GLU A 82 -20.71 0.49 16.55
CA GLU A 82 -21.72 1.27 15.82
C GLU A 82 -21.27 2.72 15.62
N HIS A 83 -20.60 3.33 16.60
CA HIS A 83 -20.17 4.72 16.50
C HIS A 83 -19.01 4.95 15.53
N ILE A 84 -18.10 3.99 15.37
CA ILE A 84 -16.97 4.02 14.40
C ILE A 84 -17.52 4.00 12.98
N ILE A 85 -18.52 3.16 12.79
CA ILE A 85 -19.24 2.99 11.54
C ILE A 85 -20.00 4.28 11.17
N HIS A 86 -20.64 4.94 12.15
CA HIS A 86 -21.42 6.16 11.93
C HIS A 86 -20.59 7.46 11.81
N ARG A 87 -19.37 7.49 12.35
CA ARG A 87 -18.49 8.69 12.35
C ARG A 87 -17.36 8.65 11.33
N GLY A 88 -17.02 7.47 10.79
CA GLY A 88 -15.93 7.30 9.82
C GLY A 88 -16.25 7.76 8.39
N ASN A 89 -15.21 7.80 7.54
CA ASN A 89 -15.34 8.10 6.11
C ASN A 89 -15.98 6.95 5.30
N LEU A 90 -16.52 5.92 5.95
CA LEU A 90 -17.23 4.80 5.32
C LEU A 90 -18.38 5.25 4.43
N ARG A 91 -19.05 6.37 4.75
CA ARG A 91 -20.08 6.98 3.90
C ARG A 91 -19.56 7.43 2.52
N LEU A 92 -18.26 7.71 2.42
CA LEU A 92 -17.57 8.14 1.20
C LEU A 92 -16.85 6.96 0.53
N ALA A 93 -16.77 5.81 1.20
CA ALA A 93 -16.21 4.59 0.63
C ALA A 93 -17.03 4.15 -0.58
N LYS A 94 -16.32 3.72 -1.62
CA LYS A 94 -16.91 3.12 -2.83
C LYS A 94 -16.93 1.60 -2.75
N GLY A 95 -16.50 1.03 -1.64
CA GLY A 95 -16.49 -0.40 -1.35
C GLY A 95 -15.71 -0.71 -0.07
N LEU A 96 -15.76 -1.97 0.34
CA LEU A 96 -14.97 -2.52 1.45
C LEU A 96 -14.14 -3.70 0.95
N ALA A 97 -12.91 -3.82 1.47
CA ALA A 97 -12.10 -5.01 1.33
C ALA A 97 -12.03 -5.72 2.69
N VAL A 98 -12.36 -7.01 2.70
CA VAL A 98 -12.29 -7.89 3.86
C VAL A 98 -11.11 -8.82 3.64
N ILE A 99 -10.17 -8.85 4.57
CA ILE A 99 -9.00 -9.72 4.52
C ILE A 99 -9.10 -10.69 5.68
N THR A 100 -9.25 -11.96 5.36
CA THR A 100 -9.41 -13.04 6.33
C THR A 100 -8.15 -13.90 6.33
N VAL A 101 -7.58 -14.09 7.52
CA VAL A 101 -6.42 -14.98 7.74
C VAL A 101 -6.86 -16.05 8.75
N GLU A 102 -6.90 -17.29 8.29
CA GLU A 102 -7.28 -18.46 9.10
C GLU A 102 -6.01 -19.14 9.62
N PHE A 103 -5.97 -19.40 10.93
CA PHE A 103 -4.85 -20.07 11.60
C PHE A 103 -5.29 -21.43 12.15
N GLN A 104 -4.38 -22.40 12.16
CA GLN A 104 -4.55 -23.67 12.86
C GLN A 104 -4.20 -23.50 14.35
N GLY A 105 -5.13 -23.88 15.24
CA GLY A 105 -4.89 -23.93 16.68
C GLY A 105 -6.12 -23.59 17.52
N ASP A 106 -6.12 -24.07 18.77
CA ASP A 106 -7.12 -23.70 19.77
C ASP A 106 -6.56 -22.58 20.64
N TYR A 107 -6.95 -21.34 20.35
CA TYR A 107 -6.53 -20.18 21.12
C TYR A 107 -7.63 -19.78 22.08
N THR A 108 -7.31 -19.75 23.37
CA THR A 108 -8.23 -19.31 24.42
C THR A 108 -7.91 -17.86 24.76
N TYR A 109 -8.93 -17.02 24.74
CA TYR A 109 -8.79 -15.59 25.03
C TYR A 109 -8.53 -15.31 26.51
N THR A 110 -7.80 -14.21 26.75
CA THR A 110 -7.65 -13.59 28.07
C THR A 110 -8.04 -12.12 27.96
N GLU A 111 -9.00 -11.66 28.76
CA GLU A 111 -9.50 -10.28 28.70
C GLU A 111 -8.38 -9.24 28.75
N ASN A 112 -8.43 -8.24 27.85
CA ASN A 112 -7.57 -7.06 27.98
C ASN A 112 -7.83 -6.46 29.35
N LEU A 113 -6.75 -6.20 30.08
CA LEU A 113 -6.82 -5.44 31.33
C LEU A 113 -7.40 -4.06 31.00
N ARG A 114 -8.43 -3.64 31.74
CA ARG A 114 -8.88 -2.24 31.69
C ARG A 114 -7.73 -1.36 32.19
N THR A 115 -7.71 -0.08 31.81
CA THR A 115 -6.69 0.87 32.30
C THR A 115 -6.64 0.97 33.83
N SER A 116 -7.76 0.70 34.51
CA SER A 116 -7.83 0.61 35.98
C SER A 116 -7.21 -0.67 36.56
N GLU A 117 -7.04 -1.70 35.74
CA GLU A 117 -6.55 -3.04 36.08
C GLU A 117 -5.07 -3.22 35.67
N GLU A 118 -4.55 -2.39 34.77
CA GLU A 118 -3.11 -2.34 34.44
C GLU A 118 -2.22 -1.95 35.63
N THR A 119 -2.79 -1.27 36.64
CA THR A 119 -2.07 -0.94 37.89
C THR A 119 -2.19 -2.02 38.96
N ASP A 120 -3.02 -3.05 38.73
CA ASP A 120 -3.17 -4.19 39.62
C ASP A 120 -2.12 -5.26 39.27
N ILE A 121 -1.10 -5.36 40.11
CA ILE A 121 0.06 -6.25 39.92
C ILE A 121 -0.39 -7.71 39.79
N GLU A 122 -1.41 -8.16 40.52
CA GLU A 122 -1.87 -9.55 40.45
C GLU A 122 -2.57 -9.86 39.14
N LYS A 123 -3.35 -8.92 38.60
CA LYS A 123 -3.98 -9.07 37.29
C LYS A 123 -2.97 -8.98 36.15
N MET A 124 -1.99 -8.08 36.27
CA MET A 124 -0.91 -7.95 35.28
C MET A 124 0.00 -9.18 35.23
N MET A 125 0.29 -9.81 36.38
CA MET A 125 1.10 -11.03 36.44
C MET A 125 0.37 -12.29 35.94
N ASN A 126 -0.96 -12.28 35.94
CA ASN A 126 -1.80 -13.37 35.44
C ASN A 126 -2.32 -13.13 34.01
N TRP A 127 -1.91 -12.02 33.36
CA TRP A 127 -2.30 -11.76 31.98
C TRP A 127 -1.51 -12.64 31.03
N ASP A 128 -2.20 -13.22 30.06
CA ASP A 128 -1.61 -14.12 29.06
C ASP A 128 -0.71 -13.36 28.09
N MET A 129 0.58 -13.31 28.41
CA MET A 129 1.59 -12.71 27.55
C MET A 129 1.73 -13.46 26.20
N ASP A 130 1.35 -14.73 26.13
CA ASP A 130 1.43 -15.51 24.89
C ASP A 130 0.37 -15.03 23.90
N PHE A 131 -0.83 -14.67 24.39
CA PHE A 131 -1.87 -14.06 23.56
C PHE A 131 -1.48 -12.67 23.03
N GLU A 132 -0.90 -11.80 23.87
CA GLU A 132 -0.51 -10.44 23.44
C GLU A 132 0.65 -10.47 22.42
N ASP A 133 1.62 -11.37 22.59
CA ASP A 133 2.67 -11.60 21.58
C ASP A 133 2.07 -12.11 20.26
N MET A 134 1.18 -13.11 20.33
CA MET A 134 0.47 -13.63 19.17
C MET A 134 -0.34 -12.54 18.45
N ARG A 135 -1.10 -11.72 19.19
CA ARG A 135 -1.91 -10.62 18.65
C ARG A 135 -1.03 -9.64 17.87
N ARG A 136 0.11 -9.26 18.43
CA ARG A 136 1.08 -8.38 17.75
C ARG A 136 1.64 -9.01 16.47
N LYS A 137 1.93 -10.30 16.49
CA LYS A 137 2.36 -11.06 15.29
C LYS A 137 1.28 -11.10 14.22
N MET A 138 0.01 -11.32 14.59
CA MET A 138 -1.14 -11.30 13.67
C MET A 138 -1.34 -9.92 13.04
N ILE A 139 -1.31 -8.84 13.83
CA ILE A 139 -1.40 -7.46 13.32
C ILE A 139 -0.30 -7.19 12.30
N SER A 140 0.92 -7.61 12.62
CA SER A 140 2.06 -7.45 11.72
C SER A 140 1.92 -8.21 10.41
N LEU A 141 1.46 -9.45 10.48
CA LEU A 141 1.19 -10.26 9.30
C LEU A 141 0.11 -9.63 8.41
N VAL A 142 -1.02 -9.23 8.98
CA VAL A 142 -2.12 -8.61 8.22
C VAL A 142 -1.67 -7.32 7.55
N SER A 143 -0.91 -6.47 8.25
CA SER A 143 -0.36 -5.23 7.66
C SER A 143 0.54 -5.49 6.44
N ASP A 144 1.35 -6.54 6.49
CA ASP A 144 2.23 -6.90 5.37
C ASP A 144 1.44 -7.53 4.21
N ILE A 145 0.43 -8.36 4.49
CA ILE A 145 -0.49 -8.92 3.48
C ILE A 145 -1.27 -7.79 2.77
N CYS A 146 -1.80 -6.82 3.53
CA CYS A 146 -2.46 -5.64 2.97
C CYS A 146 -1.51 -4.86 2.05
N SER A 147 -0.27 -4.64 2.49
CA SER A 147 0.76 -3.92 1.73
C SER A 147 1.12 -4.65 0.44
N PHE A 148 1.28 -5.98 0.51
CA PHE A 148 1.55 -6.86 -0.62
C PHE A 148 0.42 -6.78 -1.65
N PHE A 149 -0.82 -6.96 -1.21
CA PHE A 149 -1.98 -6.92 -2.09
C PHE A 149 -2.19 -5.52 -2.68
N LEU A 150 -2.03 -4.46 -1.89
CA LEU A 150 -2.13 -3.08 -2.36
C LEU A 150 -1.09 -2.78 -3.43
N LEU A 151 0.15 -3.26 -3.31
CA LEU A 151 1.14 -3.12 -4.36
C LEU A 151 0.68 -3.80 -5.66
N GLY A 152 0.13 -5.01 -5.57
CA GLY A 152 -0.45 -5.73 -6.70
C GLY A 152 -1.59 -4.95 -7.38
N LEU A 153 -2.47 -4.35 -6.58
CA LEU A 153 -3.53 -3.49 -7.08
C LEU A 153 -2.97 -2.26 -7.81
N HIS A 154 -1.97 -1.57 -7.23
CA HIS A 154 -1.35 -0.41 -7.89
C HIS A 154 -0.69 -0.76 -9.22
N ILE A 155 0.02 -1.89 -9.29
CA ILE A 155 0.68 -2.33 -10.51
C ILE A 155 -0.33 -2.68 -11.60
N THR A 156 -1.44 -3.31 -11.22
CA THR A 156 -2.44 -3.78 -12.18
C THR A 156 -3.40 -2.68 -12.63
N TYR A 157 -3.77 -1.78 -11.72
CA TYR A 157 -4.80 -0.76 -11.91
C TYR A 157 -4.18 0.64 -11.78
N PRO A 158 -3.60 1.20 -12.85
CA PRO A 158 -3.11 2.58 -12.81
C PRO A 158 -4.29 3.53 -12.55
N THR A 159 -4.16 4.33 -11.51
CA THR A 159 -5.21 5.26 -11.08
C THR A 159 -5.00 6.64 -11.69
N HIS A 160 -6.09 7.29 -12.08
CA HIS A 160 -6.07 8.65 -12.59
C HIS A 160 -6.82 9.59 -11.66
N ASN A 161 -6.14 10.67 -11.25
CA ASN A 161 -6.66 11.91 -10.66
C ASN A 161 -7.97 11.79 -9.84
N ASN A 162 -7.97 10.92 -8.83
CA ASN A 162 -9.07 10.75 -7.89
C ASN A 162 -8.73 11.45 -6.58
N SER A 163 -8.76 12.78 -6.55
CA SER A 163 -8.65 13.52 -5.29
C SER A 163 -10.03 13.96 -4.85
N HIS A 164 -10.61 13.27 -3.87
CA HIS A 164 -11.94 13.60 -3.38
C HIS A 164 -11.94 14.18 -1.97
N GLU A 165 -10.84 14.07 -1.21
CA GLU A 165 -10.87 14.36 0.23
C GLU A 165 -9.83 15.40 0.66
N SER A 166 -10.32 16.52 1.18
CA SER A 166 -9.51 17.58 1.79
C SER A 166 -9.29 17.37 3.29
N PHE A 167 -9.93 16.37 3.89
CA PHE A 167 -9.92 16.10 5.32
C PHE A 167 -9.28 14.75 5.60
N LYS A 168 -8.49 14.67 6.67
CA LYS A 168 -7.94 13.38 7.13
C LYS A 168 -9.12 12.49 7.56
N PRO A 169 -9.23 11.24 7.04
CA PRO A 169 -10.24 10.31 7.51
C PRO A 169 -10.07 10.08 9.02
N GLN A 170 -11.19 10.01 9.76
CA GLN A 170 -11.17 9.68 11.20
C GLN A 170 -10.92 8.18 11.45
N SER A 171 -11.33 7.31 10.51
CA SER A 171 -11.08 5.87 10.53
C SER A 171 -11.23 5.29 9.12
N SER A 172 -10.32 4.40 8.71
CA SER A 172 -10.34 3.74 7.39
C SER A 172 -10.48 2.21 7.43
N GLY A 173 -10.47 1.57 8.60
CA GLY A 173 -10.60 0.11 8.71
C GLY A 173 -10.77 -0.38 10.15
N LEU A 174 -11.20 -1.64 10.27
CA LEU A 174 -11.40 -2.37 11.52
C LEU A 174 -10.62 -3.70 11.44
N LEU A 175 -9.96 -4.07 12.53
CA LEU A 175 -9.34 -5.39 12.69
C LEU A 175 -10.15 -6.16 13.74
N SER A 176 -10.38 -7.45 13.50
CA SER A 176 -11.09 -8.31 14.44
C SER A 176 -10.43 -9.69 14.51
N PHE A 177 -10.64 -10.39 15.62
CA PHE A 177 -10.06 -11.70 15.89
C PHE A 177 -11.17 -12.65 16.36
N SER A 178 -11.63 -13.52 15.47
CA SER A 178 -12.67 -14.51 15.80
C SER A 178 -12.07 -15.85 16.21
N GLY A 179 -12.69 -16.50 17.20
CA GLY A 179 -12.31 -17.82 17.72
C GLY A 179 -13.46 -18.50 18.46
N ASN A 180 -13.20 -19.59 19.17
CA ASN A 180 -14.23 -20.36 19.92
C ASN A 180 -14.85 -19.58 21.10
N GLY A 181 -14.29 -18.43 21.47
CA GLY A 181 -14.90 -17.39 22.31
C GLY A 181 -14.70 -16.04 21.61
N GLU A 182 -15.78 -15.30 21.38
CA GLU A 182 -15.75 -14.06 20.58
C GLU A 182 -14.87 -12.98 21.23
N TYR A 183 -13.96 -12.39 20.45
CA TYR A 183 -13.15 -11.25 20.87
C TYR A 183 -13.06 -10.19 19.78
N ILE A 184 -13.03 -8.91 20.17
CA ILE A 184 -12.67 -7.79 19.30
C ILE A 184 -11.67 -6.89 20.01
N MET A 185 -10.61 -6.47 19.30
CA MET A 185 -9.75 -5.38 19.75
C MET A 185 -9.60 -4.27 18.71
N ASP A 186 -9.35 -3.09 19.26
CA ASP A 186 -9.79 -1.78 18.84
C ASP A 186 -8.97 -1.06 17.75
N GLU A 187 -9.72 -0.14 17.13
CA GLU A 187 -9.48 1.07 16.36
C GLU A 187 -8.21 1.36 15.54
N HIS A 188 -8.53 1.80 14.32
CA HIS A 188 -7.79 2.74 13.50
C HIS A 188 -6.49 2.23 12.90
N SER A 189 -6.65 1.34 11.93
CA SER A 189 -5.73 1.38 10.80
C SER A 189 -5.97 2.69 10.03
N ASP A 190 -5.08 3.67 10.20
CA ASP A 190 -4.88 4.86 9.34
C ASP A 190 -4.53 4.47 7.87
N ILE A 191 -4.72 3.20 7.49
CA ILE A 191 -3.98 2.53 6.44
C ILE A 191 -4.94 1.81 5.47
N PHE A 192 -4.67 2.04 4.19
CA PHE A 192 -5.19 1.40 2.99
C PHE A 192 -6.58 1.84 2.53
N SER A 193 -6.75 3.13 2.30
CA SER A 193 -7.74 3.59 1.31
C SER A 193 -7.06 3.67 -0.06
N TYR A 194 -7.69 3.06 -1.06
CA TYR A 194 -7.18 3.02 -2.42
C TYR A 194 -8.32 3.32 -3.40
N PRO A 195 -8.16 4.29 -4.32
CA PRO A 195 -9.23 4.64 -5.22
C PRO A 195 -9.20 3.65 -6.38
N LEU A 196 -9.98 2.59 -6.24
CA LEU A 196 -9.94 1.46 -7.15
C LEU A 196 -11.14 1.43 -8.09
N LEU A 197 -10.86 1.17 -9.36
CA LEU A 197 -11.83 0.69 -10.33
C LEU A 197 -11.37 -0.71 -10.74
N ILE A 198 -12.04 -1.75 -10.24
CA ILE A 198 -11.79 -3.13 -10.69
C ILE A 198 -12.66 -3.38 -11.91
N GLU A 199 -12.01 -3.70 -13.02
CA GLU A 199 -12.67 -4.19 -14.23
C GLU A 199 -12.45 -5.70 -14.31
N GLU A 200 -13.50 -6.49 -14.56
CA GLU A 200 -13.44 -7.96 -14.57
C GLU A 200 -12.38 -8.50 -15.55
N ASP A 201 -12.18 -7.83 -16.68
CA ASP A 201 -11.19 -8.17 -17.71
C ASP A 201 -9.73 -7.95 -17.28
N ARG A 202 -9.51 -7.20 -16.20
CA ARG A 202 -8.18 -6.94 -15.61
C ARG A 202 -7.83 -7.89 -14.47
N LEU A 203 -8.77 -8.69 -13.97
CA LEU A 203 -8.50 -9.72 -12.96
C LEU A 203 -7.40 -10.71 -13.36
N PRO A 204 -7.34 -11.20 -14.63
CA PRO A 204 -6.24 -12.06 -15.07
C PRO A 204 -4.87 -11.39 -14.94
N ALA A 205 -4.78 -10.07 -15.12
CA ALA A 205 -3.53 -9.34 -14.93
C ALA A 205 -3.11 -9.29 -13.46
N LEU A 206 -4.06 -9.09 -12.52
CA LEU A 206 -3.76 -9.13 -11.08
C LEU A 206 -3.23 -10.50 -10.67
N THR A 207 -3.92 -11.57 -11.10
CA THR A 207 -3.51 -12.96 -10.82
C THR A 207 -2.16 -13.33 -11.45
N ALA A 208 -1.75 -12.67 -12.53
CA ALA A 208 -0.42 -12.84 -13.12
C ALA A 208 0.68 -12.04 -12.40
N VAL A 209 0.34 -10.91 -11.78
CA VAL A 209 1.28 -9.98 -11.13
C VAL A 209 1.60 -10.40 -9.70
N LEU A 210 0.61 -10.87 -8.92
CA LEU A 210 0.82 -11.24 -7.51
C LEU A 210 1.93 -12.29 -7.30
N PRO A 211 2.03 -13.37 -8.10
CA PRO A 211 3.13 -14.33 -7.97
C PRO A 211 4.51 -13.72 -8.21
N GLN A 212 4.61 -12.74 -9.12
CA GLN A 212 5.88 -12.07 -9.43
C GLN A 212 6.34 -11.17 -8.29
N ILE A 213 5.40 -10.43 -7.67
CA ILE A 213 5.68 -9.64 -6.47
C ILE A 213 6.11 -10.57 -5.34
N ALA A 214 5.39 -11.67 -5.14
CA ALA A 214 5.65 -12.62 -4.06
C ALA A 214 7.08 -13.19 -4.11
N GLN A 215 7.57 -13.51 -5.31
CA GLN A 215 8.94 -14.00 -5.52
C GLN A 215 10.04 -13.02 -5.10
N VAL A 216 9.74 -11.72 -5.00
CA VAL A 216 10.72 -10.70 -4.57
C VAL A 216 10.36 -10.04 -3.23
N TRP A 217 9.19 -10.32 -2.68
CA TRP A 217 8.67 -9.66 -1.48
C TRP A 217 9.54 -9.90 -0.24
N HIS A 218 10.25 -11.04 -0.17
CA HIS A 218 11.19 -11.34 0.93
C HIS A 218 12.44 -10.43 0.95
N LYS A 219 12.70 -9.65 -0.10
CA LYS A 219 13.88 -8.77 -0.20
C LYS A 219 13.64 -7.41 0.46
N ASN A 220 14.71 -6.76 0.92
CA ASN A 220 14.67 -5.42 1.50
C ASN A 220 14.58 -4.33 0.41
N ILE A 221 13.48 -4.26 -0.33
CA ILE A 221 13.33 -3.34 -1.47
C ILE A 221 12.84 -1.96 -0.98
N TRP A 222 13.75 -0.97 -0.90
CA TRP A 222 13.42 0.38 -0.39
C TRP A 222 12.36 1.12 -1.22
N SER A 223 12.31 0.88 -2.54
CA SER A 223 11.30 1.48 -3.41
C SER A 223 9.89 1.01 -3.07
N PHE A 224 9.69 -0.25 -2.67
CA PHE A 224 8.37 -0.74 -2.23
C PHE A 224 7.94 0.00 -0.97
N TYR A 225 8.86 0.15 -0.02
CA TYR A 225 8.63 0.84 1.25
C TYR A 225 8.15 2.27 1.08
N ARG A 226 8.93 3.06 0.34
CA ARG A 226 8.60 4.46 0.08
C ARG A 226 7.35 4.59 -0.77
N PHE A 227 7.15 3.70 -1.74
CA PHE A 227 5.99 3.75 -2.62
C PHE A 227 4.70 3.59 -1.82
N LEU A 228 4.59 2.51 -1.04
CA LEU A 228 3.39 2.22 -0.25
C LEU A 228 3.12 3.29 0.80
N LYS A 229 4.16 3.88 1.43
CA LYS A 229 3.98 5.08 2.27
C LYS A 229 3.37 6.27 1.51
N GLY A 230 3.82 6.47 0.27
CA GLY A 230 3.31 7.50 -0.62
C GLY A 230 1.85 7.29 -1.04
N VAL A 231 1.34 6.05 -1.07
CA VAL A 231 0.02 5.72 -1.65
C VAL A 231 -0.98 5.04 -0.71
N ARG A 232 -0.66 4.89 0.58
CA ARG A 232 -1.49 4.18 1.56
C ARG A 232 -2.86 4.79 1.86
N SER A 233 -3.12 6.02 1.41
CA SER A 233 -4.36 6.74 1.73
C SER A 233 -4.85 7.60 0.56
N ASP A 234 -6.17 7.74 0.47
CA ASP A 234 -6.85 8.71 -0.40
C ASP A 234 -6.68 10.15 0.11
N TYR A 235 -6.29 10.35 1.38
CA TYR A 235 -5.87 11.64 1.90
C TYR A 235 -4.40 11.88 1.57
N ILE A 236 -4.19 12.65 0.51
CA ILE A 236 -2.85 12.94 -0.03
C ILE A 236 -2.35 14.27 0.56
N THR A 237 -1.12 14.28 1.05
CA THR A 237 -0.40 15.47 1.49
C THR A 237 0.87 15.69 0.65
N ILE A 238 1.59 16.77 0.91
CA ILE A 238 2.91 16.99 0.30
C ILE A 238 3.91 15.91 0.73
N ASP A 239 3.78 15.34 1.93
CA ASP A 239 4.66 14.26 2.40
C ASP A 239 4.48 12.99 1.56
N ASN A 240 3.24 12.66 1.16
CA ASN A 240 2.98 11.55 0.25
C ASN A 240 3.66 11.78 -1.11
N PHE A 241 3.63 13.01 -1.63
CA PHE A 241 4.36 13.38 -2.83
C PHE A 241 5.88 13.23 -2.67
N LEU A 242 6.43 13.62 -1.52
CA LEU A 242 7.85 13.45 -1.23
C LEU A 242 8.24 11.97 -1.09
N ASP A 243 7.41 11.13 -0.48
CA ASP A 243 7.64 9.68 -0.43
C ASP A 243 7.65 9.06 -1.84
N LEU A 244 6.82 9.55 -2.77
CA LEU A 244 6.91 9.16 -4.19
C LEU A 244 8.20 9.67 -4.87
N MET A 245 8.70 10.85 -4.50
CA MET A 245 10.01 11.31 -4.96
C MET A 245 11.15 10.43 -4.44
N PHE A 246 11.11 10.07 -3.15
CA PHE A 246 12.09 9.15 -2.56
C PHE A 246 11.98 7.73 -3.12
N THR A 247 10.79 7.32 -3.53
CA THR A 247 10.58 6.09 -4.30
C THR A 247 11.35 6.16 -5.62
N LEU A 248 11.17 7.23 -6.39
CA LEU A 248 11.87 7.42 -7.66
C LEU A 248 13.39 7.42 -7.48
N GLU A 249 13.89 8.20 -6.51
CA GLU A 249 15.33 8.31 -6.22
C GLU A 249 15.93 6.95 -5.79
N SER A 250 15.15 6.12 -5.08
CA SER A 250 15.61 4.80 -4.62
C SER A 250 15.87 3.79 -5.72
N PHE A 251 15.39 4.05 -6.95
CA PHE A 251 15.72 3.24 -8.11
C PHE A 251 17.15 3.44 -8.63
N TYR A 252 17.92 4.35 -8.04
CA TYR A 252 19.23 4.73 -8.54
C TYR A 252 20.28 4.69 -7.43
N ASP A 253 21.55 4.63 -7.82
CA ASP A 253 22.65 4.68 -6.88
C ASP A 253 22.73 6.06 -6.18
N ASN A 254 23.29 6.05 -4.97
CA ASN A 254 23.57 7.28 -4.24
C ASN A 254 24.40 8.24 -5.12
N ASN A 255 24.06 9.53 -5.07
CA ASN A 255 24.69 10.59 -5.86
C ASN A 255 24.48 10.51 -7.38
N THR A 256 23.54 9.69 -7.86
CA THR A 256 23.12 9.75 -9.27
C THR A 256 22.56 11.14 -9.58
N SER A 257 23.00 11.75 -10.68
CA SER A 257 22.49 13.06 -11.12
C SER A 257 21.01 12.99 -11.46
N THR A 258 20.25 14.02 -11.10
CA THR A 258 18.81 14.12 -11.44
C THR A 258 18.58 14.07 -12.95
N GLU A 259 19.51 14.56 -13.77
CA GLU A 259 19.43 14.44 -15.24
C GLU A 259 19.51 12.98 -15.71
N ILE A 260 20.35 12.17 -15.07
CA ILE A 260 20.46 10.74 -15.38
C ILE A 260 19.19 10.01 -14.96
N MET A 261 18.69 10.27 -13.75
CA MET A 261 17.44 9.68 -13.28
C MET A 261 16.27 10.02 -14.23
N LYS A 262 16.20 11.27 -14.68
CA LYS A 262 15.20 11.73 -15.65
C LYS A 262 15.30 11.00 -16.98
N LEU A 263 16.50 10.93 -17.55
CA LEU A 263 16.76 10.26 -18.80
C LEU A 263 16.40 8.77 -18.73
N VAL A 264 16.98 8.05 -17.77
CA VAL A 264 16.80 6.59 -17.62
C VAL A 264 15.33 6.27 -17.38
N SER A 265 14.66 6.96 -16.44
CA SER A 265 13.23 6.72 -16.16
C SER A 265 12.38 6.95 -17.41
N SER A 266 12.65 8.02 -18.16
CA SER A 266 11.88 8.34 -19.36
C SER A 266 12.04 7.29 -20.45
N VAL A 267 13.24 6.74 -20.65
CA VAL A 267 13.50 5.76 -21.72
C VAL A 267 13.02 4.37 -21.35
N ILE A 268 13.25 3.93 -20.10
CA ILE A 268 12.79 2.62 -19.61
C ILE A 268 11.27 2.52 -19.69
N VAL A 269 10.55 3.60 -19.40
CA VAL A 269 9.09 3.54 -19.29
C VAL A 269 8.38 3.91 -20.59
N ALA A 270 8.92 4.85 -21.37
CA ALA A 270 8.20 5.31 -22.56
C ALA A 270 8.07 4.24 -23.65
N GLU A 271 6.94 4.30 -24.34
CA GLU A 271 6.66 3.52 -25.57
C GLU A 271 7.19 4.23 -26.82
N ASN A 272 7.27 5.56 -26.78
CA ASN A 272 7.71 6.37 -27.91
C ASN A 272 8.37 7.68 -27.44
N LYS A 273 8.98 8.40 -28.40
CA LYS A 273 9.70 9.66 -28.13
C LYS A 273 8.81 10.76 -27.53
N ALA A 274 7.53 10.83 -27.92
CA ALA A 274 6.62 11.85 -27.41
C ALA A 274 6.30 11.60 -25.92
N ASP A 275 6.11 10.34 -25.53
CA ASP A 275 5.86 9.97 -24.15
C ASP A 275 7.11 10.11 -23.28
N ALA A 276 8.30 9.79 -23.79
CA ALA A 276 9.56 10.06 -23.11
C ALA A 276 9.70 11.55 -22.76
N LYS A 277 9.36 12.44 -23.71
CA LYS A 277 9.37 13.88 -23.48
C LYS A 277 8.37 14.31 -22.39
N LYS A 278 7.15 13.75 -22.38
CA LYS A 278 6.15 14.04 -21.33
C LYS A 278 6.63 13.59 -19.95
N ILE A 279 7.24 12.40 -19.85
CA ILE A 279 7.80 11.88 -18.59
C ILE A 279 8.94 12.79 -18.12
N GLN A 280 9.83 13.20 -19.03
CA GLN A 280 10.92 14.11 -18.69
C GLN A 280 10.41 15.48 -18.22
N GLU A 281 9.37 16.02 -18.86
CA GLU A 281 8.70 17.25 -18.43
C GLU A 281 8.09 17.09 -17.03
N LEU A 282 7.31 16.03 -16.79
CA LEU A 282 6.77 15.70 -15.46
C LEU A 282 7.87 15.70 -14.40
N LEU A 283 8.96 14.98 -14.64
CA LEU A 283 10.06 14.87 -13.68
C LEU A 283 10.77 16.20 -13.44
N ASN A 284 10.89 17.08 -14.44
CA ASN A 284 11.43 18.42 -14.23
C ASN A 284 10.61 19.21 -13.21
N TYR A 285 9.28 19.15 -13.29
CA TYR A 285 8.41 19.76 -12.27
C TYR A 285 8.61 19.11 -10.91
N CYS A 286 8.61 17.77 -10.87
CA CYS A 286 8.71 17.02 -9.62
C CYS A 286 10.01 17.29 -8.86
N PHE A 287 11.17 17.23 -9.54
CA PHE A 287 12.47 17.52 -8.92
C PHE A 287 12.59 18.97 -8.46
N ARG A 288 11.97 19.93 -9.15
CA ARG A 288 11.95 21.31 -8.67
C ARG A 288 11.19 21.43 -7.35
N VAL A 289 9.96 20.90 -7.27
CA VAL A 289 9.16 20.93 -6.03
C VAL A 289 9.95 20.30 -4.88
N ARG A 290 10.54 19.13 -5.11
CA ARG A 290 11.39 18.44 -4.13
C ARG A 290 12.56 19.31 -3.67
N ASN A 291 13.28 19.97 -4.59
CA ASN A 291 14.43 20.82 -4.24
C ASN A 291 14.00 22.07 -3.47
N GLU A 292 12.90 22.72 -3.86
CA GLU A 292 12.37 23.89 -3.17
C GLU A 292 11.91 23.55 -1.73
N VAL A 293 11.30 22.38 -1.53
CA VAL A 293 10.94 21.89 -0.19
C VAL A 293 12.19 21.53 0.63
N ALA A 294 13.13 20.78 0.05
CA ALA A 294 14.34 20.33 0.74
C ALA A 294 15.27 21.47 1.17
N HIS A 295 15.30 22.58 0.43
CA HIS A 295 16.12 23.76 0.73
C HIS A 295 15.36 24.85 1.52
N GLY A 296 14.18 24.54 2.06
CA GLY A 296 13.40 25.46 2.91
C GLY A 296 12.82 26.66 2.17
N GLY A 297 12.66 26.58 0.85
CA GLY A 297 12.23 27.69 0.01
C GLY A 297 10.73 27.98 0.09
N THR A 298 9.87 26.97 -0.07
CA THR A 298 8.41 27.16 -0.07
C THR A 298 7.69 25.94 0.51
N ASN A 299 6.74 26.21 1.42
CA ASN A 299 5.85 25.19 1.97
C ASN A 299 4.67 24.99 1.03
N TYR A 300 4.81 24.04 0.10
CA TYR A 300 3.75 23.69 -0.83
C TYR A 300 2.62 22.90 -0.17
N ARG A 301 1.39 23.24 -0.53
CA ARG A 301 0.18 22.43 -0.33
C ARG A 301 -0.16 21.69 -1.63
N LEU A 302 -0.87 20.58 -1.52
CA LEU A 302 -1.17 19.70 -2.67
C LEU A 302 -1.95 20.39 -3.81
N TYR A 303 -2.76 21.40 -3.48
CA TYR A 303 -3.55 22.18 -4.43
C TYR A 303 -2.85 23.46 -4.90
N ASP A 304 -1.57 23.63 -4.57
CA ASP A 304 -0.78 24.74 -5.09
C ASP A 304 -0.38 24.48 -6.54
N TYR A 305 -0.16 25.59 -7.26
CA TYR A 305 0.29 25.57 -8.64
C TYR A 305 1.79 25.87 -8.69
N VAL A 306 2.50 25.10 -9.50
CA VAL A 306 3.93 25.28 -9.72
C VAL A 306 4.15 25.76 -11.16
N PRO A 307 4.68 26.98 -11.38
CA PRO A 307 4.90 27.53 -12.71
C PRO A 307 6.05 26.81 -13.42
N LYS A 308 6.04 26.69 -14.75
CA LYS A 308 7.05 25.94 -15.53
C LYS A 308 8.46 26.45 -15.33
N LYS A 309 8.60 27.77 -15.21
CA LYS A 309 9.80 28.47 -14.78
C LYS A 309 9.37 29.60 -13.84
N GLN A 310 10.25 30.03 -12.95
CA GLN A 310 9.98 31.21 -12.10
C GLN A 310 9.67 32.46 -12.95
N SER A 311 10.26 32.56 -14.14
CA SER A 311 10.04 33.64 -15.11
C SER A 311 8.77 33.49 -15.97
N GLU A 312 8.08 32.34 -15.94
CA GLU A 312 6.94 32.03 -16.80
C GLU A 312 5.73 31.58 -15.94
N PRO A 313 5.09 32.49 -15.18
CA PRO A 313 4.03 32.16 -14.22
C PRO A 313 2.72 31.67 -14.86
N GLN A 314 2.60 31.81 -16.18
CA GLN A 314 1.40 31.47 -16.96
C GLN A 314 1.27 29.93 -17.14
N ASP A 315 2.40 29.24 -17.33
CA ASP A 315 2.45 27.78 -17.56
C ASP A 315 2.54 27.02 -16.22
N LYS A 316 1.43 26.89 -15.51
CA LYS A 316 1.43 26.29 -14.16
C LYS A 316 0.75 24.92 -14.08
N LEU A 317 1.36 24.00 -13.33
CA LEU A 317 0.80 22.67 -13.06
C LEU A 317 0.42 22.53 -11.59
N LEU A 318 -0.72 21.91 -11.35
CA LEU A 318 -1.21 21.61 -10.00
C LEU A 318 -0.39 20.45 -9.41
N ILE A 319 0.10 20.58 -8.17
CA ILE A 319 0.95 19.55 -7.55
C ILE A 319 0.25 18.19 -7.50
N ILE A 320 -1.06 18.16 -7.26
CA ILE A 320 -1.82 16.91 -7.28
C ILE A 320 -1.72 16.16 -8.62
N LYS A 321 -1.65 16.87 -9.75
CA LYS A 321 -1.44 16.24 -11.06
C LYS A 321 -0.04 15.65 -11.18
N LEU A 322 0.95 16.32 -10.60
CA LEU A 322 2.33 15.82 -10.52
C LEU A 322 2.40 14.56 -9.64
N TYR A 323 1.68 14.54 -8.50
CA TYR A 323 1.56 13.37 -7.64
C TYR A 323 1.03 12.15 -8.42
N TRP A 324 -0.09 12.28 -9.13
CA TRP A 324 -0.65 11.15 -9.89
C TRP A 324 0.25 10.72 -11.05
N GLY A 325 0.88 11.67 -11.75
CA GLY A 325 1.85 11.36 -12.79
C GLY A 325 3.05 10.59 -12.25
N LEU A 326 3.63 11.06 -11.13
CA LEU A 326 4.77 10.44 -10.49
C LEU A 326 4.43 9.05 -9.91
N LYS A 327 3.24 8.89 -9.32
CA LYS A 327 2.73 7.60 -8.86
C LYS A 327 2.72 6.57 -9.99
N ASN A 328 2.14 6.92 -11.13
CA ASN A 328 2.03 6.00 -12.27
C ASN A 328 3.40 5.69 -12.89
N LEU A 329 4.30 6.68 -12.95
CA LEU A 329 5.68 6.45 -13.36
C LEU A 329 6.39 5.46 -12.41
N ASN A 330 6.27 5.67 -11.09
CA ASN A 330 6.85 4.78 -10.10
C ASN A 330 6.28 3.36 -10.22
N ILE A 331 4.97 3.20 -10.45
CA ILE A 331 4.35 1.89 -10.69
C ILE A 331 5.03 1.15 -11.86
N GLN A 332 5.23 1.84 -12.99
CA GLN A 332 5.88 1.25 -14.16
C GLN A 332 7.34 0.87 -13.87
N LEU A 333 8.08 1.73 -13.18
CA LEU A 333 9.46 1.44 -12.75
C LEU A 333 9.53 0.29 -11.74
N ILE A 334 8.58 0.19 -10.80
CA ILE A 334 8.47 -0.95 -9.88
C ILE A 334 8.29 -2.23 -10.68
N TYR A 335 7.35 -2.25 -11.63
CA TYR A 335 7.07 -3.44 -12.43
C TYR A 335 8.28 -3.88 -13.27
N HIS A 336 8.90 -2.93 -13.99
CA HIS A 336 10.16 -3.21 -14.70
C HIS A 336 11.27 -3.70 -13.77
N GLY A 337 11.31 -3.17 -12.55
CA GLY A 337 12.27 -3.55 -11.53
C GLY A 337 12.09 -4.96 -11.00
N ILE A 338 10.84 -5.37 -10.76
CA ILE A 338 10.49 -6.75 -10.40
C ILE A 338 10.97 -7.69 -11.51
N LEU A 339 10.60 -7.40 -12.77
CA LEU A 339 11.03 -8.21 -13.91
C LEU A 339 12.56 -8.28 -14.03
N LYS A 340 13.27 -7.17 -13.78
CA LYS A 340 14.73 -7.15 -13.77
C LYS A 340 15.30 -8.07 -12.69
N ILE A 341 14.77 -8.02 -11.46
CA ILE A 341 15.22 -8.89 -10.36
C ILE A 341 14.95 -10.36 -10.66
N LEU A 342 13.79 -10.68 -11.23
CA LEU A 342 13.40 -12.06 -11.55
C LEU A 342 14.25 -12.66 -12.68
N ASN A 343 14.72 -11.83 -13.61
CA ASN A 343 15.55 -12.26 -14.74
C ASN A 343 17.06 -12.10 -14.49
N ASP A 344 17.46 -11.63 -13.30
CA ASP A 344 18.87 -11.45 -12.96
C ASP A 344 19.55 -12.81 -12.80
N LYS A 345 20.55 -13.08 -13.65
CA LYS A 345 21.31 -14.33 -13.63
C LYS A 345 22.29 -14.39 -12.45
N ASN A 346 22.62 -13.25 -11.84
CA ASN A 346 23.54 -13.13 -10.70
C ASN A 346 22.93 -12.24 -9.60
N PRO A 347 21.87 -12.72 -8.92
CA PRO A 347 21.14 -11.91 -7.95
C PRO A 347 22.05 -11.54 -6.77
N THR A 348 22.37 -10.26 -6.66
CA THR A 348 22.92 -9.71 -5.42
C THR A 348 21.80 -9.48 -4.40
N PRO A 349 22.08 -9.44 -3.09
CA PRO A 349 21.10 -9.04 -2.08
C PRO A 349 20.65 -7.61 -2.36
N ALA A 350 19.57 -7.45 -3.13
CA ALA A 350 19.11 -6.16 -3.57
C ALA A 350 18.42 -5.43 -2.41
N SER A 351 19.06 -4.36 -1.92
CA SER A 351 18.43 -3.39 -1.03
C SER A 351 17.53 -2.39 -1.79
N SER A 352 17.56 -2.44 -3.14
CA SER A 352 16.71 -1.65 -4.03
C SER A 352 16.69 -2.26 -5.43
N ILE A 353 15.60 -2.04 -6.16
CA ILE A 353 15.60 -2.13 -7.62
C ILE A 353 16.55 -1.02 -8.11
N ARG A 354 17.54 -1.33 -8.95
CA ARG A 354 18.46 -0.31 -9.48
C ARG A 354 18.40 -0.23 -11.00
N PHE A 355 18.27 0.98 -11.52
CA PHE A 355 18.38 1.29 -12.94
C PHE A 355 19.62 2.17 -13.19
N GLY A 356 20.25 1.97 -14.33
CA GLY A 356 21.39 2.74 -14.80
C GLY A 356 21.37 2.90 -16.32
N ILE A 357 22.45 3.44 -16.86
CA ILE A 357 22.57 3.67 -18.31
C ILE A 357 22.54 2.35 -19.09
N SER A 358 23.04 1.25 -18.51
CA SER A 358 22.96 -0.08 -19.13
C SER A 358 21.52 -0.50 -19.44
N ASP A 359 20.55 -0.12 -18.59
CA ASP A 359 19.14 -0.45 -18.78
C ASP A 359 18.48 0.32 -19.94
N ILE A 360 19.13 1.37 -20.45
CA ILE A 360 18.70 2.05 -21.67
C ILE A 360 19.11 1.24 -22.90
N SER A 361 20.29 0.62 -22.86
CA SER A 361 20.86 -0.05 -24.03
C SER A 361 19.98 -1.21 -24.52
N ASP A 362 19.36 -1.96 -23.61
CA ASP A 362 18.47 -3.07 -23.94
C ASP A 362 17.20 -2.65 -24.72
N LYS A 363 16.78 -1.39 -24.63
CA LYS A 363 15.65 -0.84 -25.40
C LYS A 363 16.05 -0.23 -26.75
N CYS A 364 17.32 0.12 -26.94
CA CYS A 364 17.80 0.79 -28.15
C CYS A 364 18.27 -0.18 -29.25
N PHE A 365 18.26 -1.50 -29.00
CA PHE A 365 18.65 -2.54 -29.97
C PHE A 365 17.46 -3.21 -30.70
N ILE A 366 16.27 -2.61 -30.66
CA ILE A 366 15.09 -3.06 -31.44
C ILE A 366 14.85 -2.13 -32.62
#